data_AF-T2T384-F1
#
_entry.id   AF-T2T384-F1
#
_cell.length_a   1.000
_cell.length_b   1.000
_cell.length_c   1.000
_cell.angle_alpha   90.00
_cell.angle_beta   90.00
_cell.angle_gamma   90.00
#
_symmetry.space_group_name_H-M   'P 1'
#
loop_
_entity.id
_entity.type
_entity.pdbx_description
1 polymer ?
#
loop_
_entity_poly.entity_id
_entity_poly.type
_entity_poly.pdbx_seq_one_letter_code
_entity_poly.pdbx_strand_id
1 'polypeptide(L)'
;METLQTHRVLQALIGHFTPFLESGITELIINTEQELWLYKVNNTREKRGHALFDKAFLLRFCEQLASFRGLFFDEEHPTLNCSIPFTRYRVSANHFSITTNNQITLNIRVPRLKPLSLEDFTFKASDPKGLKDLALKGHNILISGETSSGKTSLLNALLDCVNKDERVVSVEDSQELDLKAFSNCVGLLVGKQENTRFNYEDALNMAMRLNP
;
A
#
# COMPACT_ATOMS: atom_id res chain seq x y z
N MET A 1 -9.92 -14.24 0.34
CA MET A 1 -9.36 -15.40 -0.38
C MET A 1 -10.34 -15.99 -1.40
N GLU A 2 -11.65 -16.02 -1.14
CA GLU A 2 -12.66 -16.50 -2.12
C GLU A 2 -12.77 -15.65 -3.41
N THR A 3 -12.52 -14.35 -3.34
CA THR A 3 -12.64 -13.42 -4.49
C THR A 3 -11.46 -13.45 -5.48
N LEU A 4 -10.34 -14.12 -5.16
CA LEU A 4 -9.25 -14.36 -6.13
C LEU A 4 -9.46 -15.63 -6.97
N GLN A 5 -10.55 -16.38 -6.76
CA GLN A 5 -10.77 -17.65 -7.46
C GLN A 5 -10.85 -17.50 -8.99
N THR A 6 -11.25 -16.34 -9.49
CA THR A 6 -11.24 -16.00 -10.93
C THR A 6 -9.87 -15.56 -11.44
N HIS A 7 -8.91 -15.26 -10.54
CA HIS A 7 -7.55 -14.80 -10.82
C HIS A 7 -6.51 -15.76 -10.24
N ARG A 8 -6.68 -17.06 -10.51
CA ARG A 8 -5.80 -18.14 -10.00
C ARG A 8 -4.32 -17.91 -10.28
N VAL A 9 -4.01 -17.31 -11.45
CA VAL A 9 -2.63 -17.00 -11.84
C VAL A 9 -2.03 -15.96 -10.90
N LEU A 10 -2.71 -14.83 -10.70
CA LEU A 10 -2.24 -13.79 -9.78
C LEU A 10 -2.11 -14.33 -8.35
N GLN A 11 -3.07 -15.13 -7.89
CA GLN A 11 -3.01 -15.75 -6.57
C GLN A 11 -1.77 -16.65 -6.41
N ALA A 12 -1.47 -17.49 -7.40
CA ALA A 12 -0.28 -18.35 -7.38
C ALA A 12 1.01 -17.52 -7.38
N LEU A 13 1.08 -16.46 -8.21
CA LEU A 13 2.23 -15.55 -8.26
C LEU A 13 2.47 -14.85 -6.91
N ILE A 14 1.42 -14.32 -6.29
CA ILE A 14 1.49 -13.72 -4.94
C ILE A 14 2.01 -14.73 -3.92
N GLY A 15 1.56 -16.00 -4.01
CA GLY A 15 1.96 -17.07 -3.09
C GLY A 15 3.48 -17.29 -3.02
N HIS A 16 4.22 -17.00 -4.09
CA HIS A 16 5.69 -17.09 -4.09
C HIS A 16 6.37 -15.94 -3.33
N PHE A 17 5.71 -14.80 -3.17
CA PHE A 17 6.21 -13.69 -2.35
C PHE A 17 5.86 -13.85 -0.86
N THR A 18 4.75 -14.51 -0.54
CA THR A 18 4.19 -14.63 0.83
C THR A 18 5.22 -15.00 1.90
N PRO A 19 6.08 -16.03 1.72
CA PRO A 19 7.07 -16.41 2.74
C PRO A 19 8.04 -15.28 3.12
N PHE A 20 8.32 -14.37 2.18
CA PHE A 20 9.17 -13.20 2.41
C PHE A 20 8.38 -12.05 3.01
N LEU A 21 7.19 -11.75 2.47
CA LEU A 21 6.34 -10.65 2.92
C LEU A 21 5.88 -10.82 4.38
N GLU A 22 5.73 -12.06 4.85
CA GLU A 22 5.33 -12.38 6.22
C GLU A 22 6.52 -12.56 7.19
N SER A 23 7.76 -12.40 6.71
CA SER A 23 8.98 -12.60 7.51
C SER A 23 9.37 -11.43 8.44
N GLY A 24 8.48 -10.43 8.60
CA GLY A 24 8.74 -9.24 9.43
C GLY A 24 9.58 -8.15 8.77
N ILE A 25 9.61 -8.13 7.43
CA ILE A 25 10.27 -7.09 6.64
C ILE A 25 9.41 -5.82 6.55
N THR A 26 10.03 -4.69 6.21
CA THR A 26 9.35 -3.44 5.83
C THR A 26 9.31 -3.25 4.33
N GLU A 27 10.24 -3.85 3.60
CA GLU A 27 10.34 -3.72 2.15
C GLU A 27 11.03 -4.94 1.52
N LEU A 28 10.50 -5.36 0.39
CA LEU A 28 11.06 -6.38 -0.50
C LEU A 28 11.42 -5.68 -1.81
N ILE A 29 12.70 -5.74 -2.20
CA ILE A 29 13.21 -5.07 -3.40
C ILE A 29 13.88 -6.09 -4.32
N ILE A 30 13.57 -6.01 -5.60
CA ILE A 30 14.20 -6.76 -6.69
C ILE A 30 14.65 -5.74 -7.73
N ASN A 31 15.95 -5.58 -7.91
CA ASN A 31 16.53 -4.63 -8.89
C ASN A 31 16.95 -5.32 -10.20
N THR A 32 17.25 -6.61 -10.09
CA THR A 32 17.69 -7.50 -11.15
C THR A 32 17.05 -8.85 -10.88
N GLU A 33 16.79 -9.61 -11.94
CA GLU A 33 16.28 -10.96 -11.80
C GLU A 33 17.10 -11.83 -10.82
N GLN A 34 16.39 -12.71 -10.13
CA GLN A 34 16.90 -13.65 -9.13
C GLN A 34 17.54 -13.00 -7.89
N GLU A 35 17.61 -11.68 -7.80
CA GLU A 35 18.14 -10.92 -6.67
C GLU A 35 17.02 -10.39 -5.78
N LEU A 36 17.05 -10.74 -4.50
CA LEU A 36 16.05 -10.33 -3.50
C LEU A 36 16.71 -9.59 -2.34
N TRP A 37 16.29 -8.35 -2.08
CA TRP A 37 16.65 -7.58 -0.90
C TRP A 37 15.48 -7.50 0.06
N LEU A 38 15.74 -7.82 1.33
CA LEU A 38 14.75 -7.84 2.40
C LEU A 38 15.17 -6.83 3.47
N TYR A 39 14.46 -5.70 3.54
CA TYR A 39 14.70 -4.66 4.54
C TYR A 39 13.88 -4.94 5.80
N LYS A 40 14.51 -4.79 6.97
CA LYS A 40 13.88 -5.06 8.28
C LYS A 40 13.65 -3.76 9.04
N VAL A 41 12.77 -3.82 10.04
CA VAL A 41 12.36 -2.67 10.87
C VAL A 41 13.54 -1.96 11.57
N ASN A 42 14.61 -2.69 11.87
CA ASN A 42 15.81 -2.17 12.53
C ASN A 42 16.85 -1.56 11.56
N ASN A 43 16.43 -1.18 10.34
CA ASN A 43 17.29 -0.68 9.26
C ASN A 43 18.37 -1.65 8.78
N THR A 44 18.29 -2.94 9.14
CA THR A 44 19.15 -3.97 8.54
C THR A 44 18.53 -4.46 7.23
N ARG A 45 19.38 -5.00 6.35
CA ARG A 45 18.94 -5.60 5.09
C ARG A 45 19.65 -6.92 4.85
N GLU A 46 18.97 -7.81 4.16
CA GLU A 46 19.47 -9.13 3.80
C GLU A 46 19.33 -9.34 2.30
N LYS A 47 20.40 -9.82 1.65
CA LYS A 47 20.39 -10.19 0.23
C LYS A 47 20.23 -11.71 0.10
N ARG A 48 19.32 -12.14 -0.76
CA ARG A 48 19.07 -13.55 -1.08
C ARG A 48 18.97 -13.75 -2.59
N GLY A 49 19.25 -14.98 -3.03
CA GLY A 49 18.95 -15.45 -4.38
C GLY A 49 17.61 -16.18 -4.42
N HIS A 50 16.82 -15.98 -5.48
CA HIS A 50 15.58 -16.74 -5.69
C HIS A 50 15.37 -17.03 -7.18
N ALA A 51 15.69 -18.26 -7.61
CA ALA A 51 15.72 -18.63 -9.03
C ALA A 51 14.40 -18.39 -9.78
N LEU A 52 13.26 -18.52 -9.10
CA LEU A 52 11.94 -18.27 -9.70
C LEU A 52 11.69 -16.79 -10.02
N PHE A 53 12.35 -15.86 -9.34
CA PHE A 53 12.13 -14.42 -9.56
C PHE A 53 12.94 -13.93 -10.77
N ASP A 54 12.83 -14.66 -11.87
CA ASP A 54 13.41 -14.30 -13.15
C ASP A 54 12.66 -13.13 -13.81
N LYS A 55 13.22 -12.56 -14.88
CA LYS A 55 12.57 -11.46 -15.61
C LYS A 55 11.15 -11.82 -16.09
N ALA A 56 10.91 -13.06 -16.51
CA ALA A 56 9.60 -13.49 -17.02
C ALA A 56 8.54 -13.59 -15.92
N PHE A 57 8.91 -14.11 -14.75
CA PHE A 57 8.06 -14.16 -13.58
C PHE A 57 7.68 -12.75 -13.11
N LEU A 58 8.65 -11.84 -13.03
CA LEU A 58 8.42 -10.47 -12.57
C LEU A 58 7.49 -9.71 -13.54
N LEU A 59 7.69 -9.87 -14.85
CA LEU A 59 6.81 -9.29 -15.87
C LEU A 59 5.39 -9.79 -15.70
N ARG A 60 5.22 -11.12 -15.66
CA ARG A 60 3.92 -11.76 -15.52
C ARG A 60 3.22 -11.35 -14.23
N PHE A 61 3.95 -11.23 -13.12
CA PHE A 61 3.40 -10.73 -11.86
C PHE A 61 2.85 -9.30 -12.01
N CYS A 62 3.64 -8.40 -12.58
CA CYS A 62 3.24 -7.01 -12.74
C CYS A 62 2.04 -6.85 -13.70
N GLU A 63 2.04 -7.56 -14.84
CA GLU A 63 0.92 -7.56 -15.80
C GLU A 63 -0.39 -8.08 -15.17
N GLN A 64 -0.32 -9.21 -14.46
CA GLN A 64 -1.49 -9.79 -13.80
C GLN A 64 -2.02 -8.89 -12.69
N LEU A 65 -1.12 -8.26 -11.93
CA LEU A 65 -1.48 -7.31 -10.89
C LEU A 65 -2.11 -6.03 -11.47
N ALA A 66 -1.52 -5.49 -12.55
CA ALA A 66 -2.04 -4.34 -13.25
C ALA A 66 -3.45 -4.62 -13.79
N SER A 67 -3.62 -5.74 -14.50
CA SER A 67 -4.91 -6.18 -15.05
C SER A 67 -6.00 -6.31 -13.96
N PHE A 68 -5.68 -6.93 -12.81
CA PHE A 68 -6.62 -7.01 -11.69
C PHE A 68 -7.07 -5.63 -11.19
N ARG A 69 -6.19 -4.63 -11.25
CA ARG A 69 -6.46 -3.25 -10.82
C ARG A 69 -7.05 -2.38 -11.93
N GLY A 70 -7.31 -2.93 -13.12
CA GLY A 70 -7.75 -2.16 -14.28
C GLY A 70 -6.68 -1.18 -14.81
N LEU A 71 -5.41 -1.49 -14.56
CA LEU A 71 -4.23 -0.76 -15.03
C LEU A 71 -3.50 -1.56 -16.12
N PHE A 72 -2.50 -0.93 -16.72
CA PHE A 72 -1.59 -1.53 -17.70
C PHE A 72 -0.15 -1.53 -17.17
N PHE A 73 0.64 -2.49 -17.63
CA PHE A 73 2.08 -2.54 -17.37
C PHE A 73 2.77 -3.22 -18.55
N ASP A 74 3.33 -2.39 -19.43
CA ASP A 74 3.94 -2.76 -20.70
C ASP A 74 4.94 -1.68 -21.13
N GLU A 75 5.41 -1.69 -22.37
CA GLU A 75 6.33 -0.69 -22.89
C GLU A 75 5.72 0.72 -22.97
N GLU A 76 4.42 0.83 -23.28
CA GLU A 76 3.71 2.11 -23.35
C GLU A 76 3.31 2.64 -21.96
N HIS A 77 3.12 1.73 -21.01
CA HIS A 77 2.79 2.00 -19.61
C HIS A 77 3.87 1.44 -18.67
N PRO A 78 5.10 1.97 -18.71
CA PRO A 78 6.27 1.30 -18.14
C PRO A 78 6.39 1.41 -16.62
N THR A 79 5.39 1.95 -15.93
CA THR A 79 5.40 2.08 -14.47
C THR A 79 4.10 1.55 -13.87
N LEU A 80 4.21 0.80 -12.78
CA LEU A 80 3.07 0.26 -12.04
C LEU A 80 3.14 0.74 -10.59
N ASN A 81 2.08 1.36 -10.10
CA ASN A 81 1.93 1.74 -8.70
C ASN A 81 0.54 1.36 -8.22
N CYS A 82 0.44 0.38 -7.34
CA CYS A 82 -0.84 -0.12 -6.81
C CYS A 82 -0.63 -0.91 -5.50
N SER A 83 -1.65 -1.63 -5.05
CA SER A 83 -1.54 -2.56 -3.91
C SER A 83 -1.86 -4.00 -4.33
N ILE A 84 -1.22 -4.98 -3.70
CA ILE A 84 -1.60 -6.39 -3.83
C ILE A 84 -3.07 -6.55 -3.35
N PRO A 85 -3.93 -7.29 -4.08
CA PRO A 85 -5.33 -7.42 -3.74
C PRO A 85 -5.55 -7.95 -2.32
N PHE A 86 -6.49 -7.34 -1.60
CA PHE A 86 -6.88 -7.73 -0.24
C PHE A 86 -5.78 -7.64 0.82
N THR A 87 -4.65 -7.01 0.48
CA THR A 87 -3.58 -6.69 1.42
C THR A 87 -3.28 -5.19 1.36
N ARG A 88 -2.48 -4.74 2.31
CA ARG A 88 -1.93 -3.38 2.33
C ARG A 88 -0.51 -3.32 1.74
N TYR A 89 -0.09 -4.34 1.01
CA TYR A 89 1.24 -4.38 0.41
C TYR A 89 1.25 -3.51 -0.84
N ARG A 90 2.01 -2.43 -0.80
CA ARG A 90 2.11 -1.49 -1.92
C ARG A 90 3.20 -1.95 -2.87
N VAL A 91 2.88 -1.99 -4.16
CA VAL A 91 3.77 -2.39 -5.24
C VAL A 91 4.15 -1.16 -6.05
N SER A 92 5.43 -1.00 -6.30
CA SER A 92 5.98 -0.09 -7.30
C SER A 92 6.91 -0.86 -8.22
N ALA A 93 6.67 -0.82 -9.54
CA ALA A 93 7.49 -1.52 -10.52
C ALA A 93 7.79 -0.67 -11.75
N ASN A 94 8.93 -0.96 -12.37
CA ASN A 94 9.36 -0.34 -13.63
C ASN A 94 9.61 -1.42 -14.68
N HIS A 95 9.06 -1.21 -15.87
CA HIS A 95 9.23 -2.08 -17.02
C HIS A 95 10.66 -2.01 -17.53
N PHE A 96 11.17 -3.11 -18.07
CA PHE A 96 12.58 -3.20 -18.46
C PHE A 96 12.97 -2.21 -19.57
N SER A 97 12.00 -1.75 -20.38
CA SER A 97 12.20 -0.76 -21.46
C SER A 97 12.73 0.59 -20.96
N ILE A 98 12.50 0.93 -19.69
CA ILE A 98 12.93 2.21 -19.09
C ILE A 98 14.09 2.04 -18.10
N THR A 99 14.63 0.83 -17.95
CA THR A 99 15.74 0.54 -17.04
C THR A 99 17.06 0.42 -17.79
N THR A 100 18.13 0.98 -17.24
CA THR A 100 19.45 1.01 -17.90
C THR A 100 20.10 -0.38 -18.02
N ASN A 101 19.70 -1.32 -17.16
CA ASN A 101 20.20 -2.70 -17.14
C ASN A 101 19.25 -3.70 -17.82
N ASN A 102 18.17 -3.22 -18.46
CA ASN A 102 17.15 -4.06 -19.11
C ASN A 102 16.52 -5.09 -18.15
N GLN A 103 16.25 -4.68 -16.90
CA GLN A 103 15.67 -5.52 -15.84
C GLN A 103 14.31 -4.97 -15.40
N ILE A 104 13.47 -5.82 -14.82
CA ILE A 104 12.28 -5.33 -14.13
C ILE A 104 12.68 -5.03 -12.70
N THR A 105 12.45 -3.79 -12.27
CA THR A 105 12.59 -3.44 -10.85
C THR A 105 11.25 -3.54 -10.16
N LEU A 106 11.22 -4.13 -8.96
CA LEU A 106 10.01 -4.31 -8.16
C LEU A 106 10.31 -3.95 -6.70
N ASN A 107 9.49 -3.08 -6.12
CA ASN A 107 9.48 -2.75 -4.71
C ASN A 107 8.12 -3.10 -4.13
N ILE A 108 8.09 -3.93 -3.09
CA ILE A 108 6.89 -4.24 -2.31
C ILE A 108 7.09 -3.71 -0.90
N ARG A 109 6.35 -2.66 -0.56
CA ARG A 109 6.33 -2.09 0.79
C ARG A 109 5.34 -2.85 1.66
N VAL A 110 5.81 -3.32 2.81
CA VAL A 110 5.05 -4.09 3.79
C VAL A 110 4.73 -3.18 4.98
N PRO A 111 3.45 -2.96 5.32
CA PRO A 111 3.09 -2.19 6.48
C PRO A 111 3.45 -2.96 7.76
N ARG A 112 3.68 -2.21 8.84
CA ARG A 112 3.99 -2.82 10.13
C ARG A 112 2.85 -3.74 10.57
N LEU A 113 3.22 -4.93 11.06
CA LEU A 113 2.27 -5.88 11.66
C LEU A 113 1.61 -5.29 12.90
N LYS A 114 2.38 -4.57 13.72
CA LYS A 114 1.88 -3.81 14.86
C LYS A 114 1.76 -2.33 14.47
N PRO A 115 0.54 -1.79 14.31
CA PRO A 115 0.36 -0.36 14.12
C PRO A 115 0.88 0.39 15.35
N LEU A 116 1.38 1.61 15.14
CA LEU A 116 1.76 2.50 16.24
C LEU A 116 0.48 3.05 16.87
N SER A 117 0.42 3.08 18.20
CA SER A 117 -0.61 3.83 18.91
C SER A 117 -0.22 5.30 19.00
N LEU A 118 -1.16 6.17 19.38
CA LEU A 118 -0.86 7.61 19.48
C LEU A 118 0.18 7.89 20.58
N GLU A 119 0.22 7.05 21.61
CA GLU A 119 1.17 7.09 22.71
C GLU A 119 2.62 6.75 22.29
N ASP A 120 2.80 6.07 21.15
CA ASP A 120 4.13 5.78 20.60
C ASP A 120 4.80 7.00 19.94
N PHE A 121 4.06 8.11 19.77
CA PHE A 121 4.56 9.34 19.13
C PHE A 121 5.01 10.38 20.16
N THR A 122 6.19 10.96 19.92
CA THR A 122 6.69 12.11 20.68
C THR A 122 6.38 13.41 19.95
N PHE A 123 5.58 14.29 20.55
CA PHE A 123 5.24 15.60 20.00
C PHE A 123 6.10 16.69 20.65
N LYS A 124 6.70 17.57 19.84
CA LYS A 124 7.52 18.71 20.32
C LYS A 124 6.68 19.86 20.91
N ALA A 125 5.41 19.97 20.55
CA ALA A 125 4.45 20.94 21.09
C ALA A 125 3.29 20.22 21.80
N SER A 126 2.69 20.88 22.79
CA SER A 126 1.93 20.31 23.91
C SER A 126 0.70 19.45 23.55
N ASP A 127 0.65 18.32 24.26
CA ASP A 127 -0.47 17.42 24.59
C ASP A 127 -1.07 16.53 23.47
N PRO A 128 -0.61 15.26 23.34
CA PRO A 128 -1.28 14.25 22.52
C PRO A 128 -2.76 14.05 22.90
N LYS A 129 -3.15 14.33 24.16
CA LYS A 129 -4.57 14.25 24.56
C LYS A 129 -5.42 15.25 23.80
N GLY A 130 -4.87 16.43 23.47
CA GLY A 130 -5.55 17.41 22.64
C GLY A 130 -5.82 16.85 21.24
N LEU A 131 -4.83 16.21 20.62
CA LEU A 131 -5.02 15.63 19.28
C LEU A 131 -6.01 14.45 19.28
N LYS A 132 -5.97 13.61 20.31
CA LYS A 132 -6.95 12.52 20.51
C LYS A 132 -8.36 13.06 20.68
N ASP A 133 -8.54 14.07 21.52
CA ASP A 133 -9.82 14.72 21.78
C ASP A 133 -10.38 15.39 20.51
N LEU A 134 -9.52 16.03 19.71
CA LEU A 134 -9.90 16.59 18.41
C LEU A 134 -10.43 15.51 17.46
N ALA A 135 -9.73 14.37 17.37
CA ALA A 135 -10.17 13.25 16.54
C ALA A 135 -11.50 12.66 17.01
N LEU A 136 -11.67 12.46 18.32
CA LEU A 136 -12.91 11.95 18.93
C LEU A 136 -14.11 12.87 18.74
N LYS A 137 -13.87 14.18 18.67
CA LYS A 137 -14.92 15.19 18.46
C LYS A 137 -15.24 15.45 16.98
N GLY A 138 -14.61 14.72 16.06
CA GLY A 138 -14.87 14.84 14.62
C GLY A 138 -14.33 16.13 14.00
N HIS A 139 -13.27 16.71 14.56
CA HIS A 139 -12.63 17.87 13.94
C HIS A 139 -11.92 17.49 12.64
N ASN A 140 -11.91 18.42 11.68
CA ASN A 140 -11.10 18.29 10.47
C ASN A 140 -9.61 18.45 10.82
N ILE A 141 -8.81 17.42 10.54
CA ILE A 141 -7.38 17.38 10.84
C ILE A 141 -6.59 17.23 9.54
N LEU A 142 -5.65 18.15 9.30
CA LEU A 142 -4.66 18.05 8.22
C LEU A 142 -3.30 17.62 8.78
N ILE A 143 -2.78 16.49 8.32
CA ILE A 143 -1.42 16.02 8.65
C ILE A 143 -0.49 16.34 7.49
N SER A 144 0.51 17.19 7.75
CA SER A 144 1.48 17.64 6.75
C SER A 144 2.93 17.29 7.16
N GLY A 145 3.82 17.23 6.16
CA GLY A 145 5.24 16.91 6.34
C GLY A 145 5.86 16.26 5.11
N GLU A 146 7.19 16.10 5.14
CA GLU A 146 7.98 15.53 4.04
C GLU A 146 7.63 14.05 3.73
N THR A 147 8.07 13.56 2.57
CA THR A 147 7.96 12.13 2.24
C THR A 147 8.65 11.30 3.32
N SER A 148 8.01 10.19 3.73
CA SER A 148 8.51 9.30 4.79
C SER A 148 8.61 9.91 6.20
N SER A 149 8.00 11.09 6.46
CA SER A 149 7.96 11.69 7.81
C SER A 149 7.01 11.01 8.82
N GLY A 150 6.29 9.95 8.41
CA GLY A 150 5.36 9.22 9.28
C GLY A 150 3.90 9.69 9.24
N LYS A 151 3.51 10.52 8.28
CA LYS A 151 2.12 11.03 8.13
C LYS A 151 1.05 9.94 8.20
N THR A 152 1.14 8.93 7.33
CA THR A 152 0.17 7.83 7.30
C THR A 152 0.17 7.01 8.59
N SER A 153 1.32 6.91 9.26
CA SER A 153 1.42 6.23 10.56
C SER A 153 0.67 6.99 11.64
N LEU A 154 0.83 8.31 11.70
CA LEU A 154 0.08 9.16 12.64
C LEU A 154 -1.42 9.14 12.32
N LEU A 155 -1.80 9.18 11.05
CA LEU A 155 -3.20 9.07 10.64
C LEU A 155 -3.83 7.74 11.10
N ASN A 156 -3.13 6.62 10.92
CA ASN A 156 -3.58 5.32 11.42
C ASN A 156 -3.74 5.31 12.96
N ALA A 157 -2.81 5.92 13.69
CA ALA A 157 -2.88 6.02 15.15
C ALA A 157 -4.08 6.87 15.63
N LEU A 158 -4.42 7.93 14.88
CA LEU A 158 -5.62 8.74 15.16
C LEU A 158 -6.90 8.00 14.80
N LEU A 159 -6.94 7.31 13.66
CA LEU A 159 -8.07 6.45 13.30
C LEU A 159 -8.31 5.35 14.35
N ASP A 160 -7.26 4.85 14.99
CA ASP A 160 -7.40 3.88 16.07
C ASP A 160 -8.12 4.47 17.30
N CYS A 161 -8.06 5.79 17.49
CA CYS A 161 -8.78 6.49 18.55
C CYS A 161 -10.26 6.74 18.23
N VAL A 162 -10.67 6.74 16.96
CA VAL A 162 -12.05 7.01 16.55
C VAL A 162 -12.98 5.88 16.99
N ASN A 163 -14.22 6.23 17.35
CA ASN A 163 -15.27 5.29 17.72
C ASN A 163 -15.52 4.26 16.59
N LYS A 164 -15.56 2.97 16.93
CA LYS A 164 -15.62 1.87 15.95
C LYS A 164 -17.01 1.66 15.34
N ASP A 165 -18.02 2.32 15.90
CA ASP A 165 -19.37 2.36 15.35
C ASP A 165 -19.57 3.44 14.27
N GLU A 166 -18.59 4.34 14.10
CA GLU A 166 -18.62 5.37 13.05
C GLU A 166 -18.51 4.74 11.67
N ARG A 167 -19.13 5.41 10.68
CA ARG A 167 -18.94 5.06 9.28
C ARG A 167 -17.66 5.70 8.77
N VAL A 168 -16.79 4.90 8.15
CA VAL A 168 -15.50 5.41 7.65
C VAL A 168 -15.38 5.18 6.15
N VAL A 169 -15.17 6.27 5.41
CA VAL A 169 -14.83 6.23 3.98
C VAL A 169 -13.37 6.66 3.83
N SER A 170 -12.50 5.80 3.28
CA SER A 170 -11.16 6.21 2.86
C SER A 170 -11.09 6.42 1.35
N VAL A 171 -10.24 7.35 0.93
CA VAL A 171 -9.89 7.58 -0.48
C VAL A 171 -8.38 7.56 -0.60
N GLU A 172 -7.83 6.55 -1.27
CA GLU A 172 -6.40 6.28 -1.29
C GLU A 172 -5.93 5.86 -2.69
N ASP A 173 -4.72 6.21 -3.09
CA ASP A 173 -4.08 5.67 -4.30
C ASP A 173 -3.48 4.28 -4.09
N SER A 174 -3.20 3.95 -2.83
CA SER A 174 -2.67 2.68 -2.36
C SER A 174 -3.22 2.42 -0.97
N GLN A 175 -3.67 1.20 -0.71
CA GLN A 175 -4.32 0.85 0.54
C GLN A 175 -3.31 0.84 1.70
N GLU A 176 -3.24 1.91 2.48
CA GLU A 176 -2.34 2.05 3.64
C GLU A 176 -3.11 2.11 4.98
N LEU A 177 -4.33 2.67 4.99
CA LEU A 177 -5.15 2.78 6.20
C LEU A 177 -5.66 1.42 6.71
N ASP A 178 -5.63 1.22 8.03
CA ASP A 178 -6.22 0.05 8.70
C ASP A 178 -7.66 0.33 9.11
N LEU A 179 -8.60 -0.12 8.27
CA LEU A 179 -10.02 0.05 8.57
C LEU A 179 -10.65 -1.18 9.24
N LYS A 180 -9.87 -2.24 9.52
CA LYS A 180 -10.40 -3.54 10.00
C LYS A 180 -11.15 -3.45 11.33
N ALA A 181 -10.87 -2.44 12.14
CA ALA A 181 -11.53 -2.23 13.42
C ALA A 181 -12.94 -1.63 13.28
N PHE A 182 -13.28 -1.06 12.12
CA PHE A 182 -14.60 -0.46 11.87
C PHE A 182 -15.53 -1.49 11.23
N SER A 183 -16.73 -1.64 11.79
CA SER A 183 -17.75 -2.54 11.24
C SER A 183 -18.39 -1.97 9.96
N ASN A 184 -18.43 -0.64 9.84
CA ASN A 184 -19.06 0.09 8.75
C ASN A 184 -18.02 0.95 8.00
N CYS A 185 -17.22 0.34 7.13
CA CYS A 185 -16.20 1.06 6.38
C CYS A 185 -16.17 0.71 4.89
N VAL A 186 -15.69 1.65 4.07
CA VAL A 186 -15.40 1.43 2.66
C VAL A 186 -14.12 2.19 2.26
N GLY A 187 -13.22 1.51 1.55
CA GLY A 187 -12.04 2.14 0.96
C GLY A 187 -12.21 2.29 -0.54
N LEU A 188 -12.16 3.53 -1.03
CA LEU A 188 -12.13 3.87 -2.45
C LEU A 188 -10.66 3.95 -2.91
N LEU A 189 -10.32 3.18 -3.94
CA LEU A 189 -9.00 3.22 -4.54
C LEU A 189 -9.05 4.06 -5.82
N VAL A 190 -8.15 5.04 -5.92
CA VAL A 190 -8.01 5.91 -7.09
C VAL A 190 -6.73 5.60 -7.84
N GLY A 191 -6.77 5.74 -9.16
CA GLY A 191 -5.58 5.57 -9.98
C GLY A 191 -4.71 6.84 -10.00
N LYS A 192 -3.39 6.67 -10.08
CA LYS A 192 -2.42 7.78 -10.19
C LYS A 192 -2.03 8.15 -11.63
N GLN A 193 -2.36 7.30 -12.60
CA GLN A 193 -2.03 7.54 -14.01
C GLN A 193 -3.09 8.46 -14.65
N GLU A 194 -2.66 9.31 -15.59
CA GLU A 194 -3.51 10.31 -16.26
C GLU A 194 -4.73 9.69 -16.97
N ASN A 195 -4.66 8.42 -17.37
CA ASN A 195 -5.75 7.70 -18.05
C ASN A 195 -6.60 6.82 -17.13
N THR A 196 -6.58 7.08 -15.83
CA THR A 196 -7.38 6.30 -14.88
C THR A 196 -8.85 6.70 -14.94
N ARG A 197 -9.74 5.71 -15.01
CA ARG A 197 -11.20 5.93 -15.11
C ARG A 197 -11.83 6.53 -13.85
N PHE A 198 -11.10 6.57 -12.73
CA PHE A 198 -11.59 6.99 -11.43
C PHE A 198 -10.48 7.67 -10.65
N ASN A 199 -10.63 8.97 -10.43
CA ASN A 199 -9.61 9.84 -9.82
C ASN A 199 -10.07 10.38 -8.44
N TYR A 200 -9.26 11.24 -7.82
CA TYR A 200 -9.58 11.83 -6.51
C TYR A 200 -10.83 12.71 -6.53
N GLU A 201 -11.10 13.43 -7.61
CA GLU A 201 -12.31 14.26 -7.73
C GLU A 201 -13.57 13.39 -7.78
N ASP A 202 -13.54 12.32 -8.58
CA ASP A 202 -14.64 11.34 -8.65
C ASP A 202 -14.89 10.70 -7.28
N ALA A 203 -13.81 10.30 -6.60
CA ALA A 203 -13.88 9.65 -5.30
C ALA A 203 -14.44 10.58 -4.21
N LEU A 204 -14.04 11.85 -4.18
CA LEU A 204 -14.59 12.83 -3.25
C LEU A 204 -16.08 13.10 -3.54
N ASN A 205 -16.45 13.25 -4.81
CA ASN A 205 -17.85 13.39 -5.22
C ASN A 205 -18.70 12.16 -4.83
N MET A 206 -18.12 10.97 -4.89
CA MET A 206 -18.75 9.74 -4.46
C MET A 206 -18.85 9.65 -2.93
N ALA A 207 -17.80 10.04 -2.19
CA ALA A 207 -17.79 10.07 -0.73
C ALA A 207 -18.94 10.92 -0.16
N MET A 208 -19.27 12.05 -0.78
CA MET A 208 -20.43 12.88 -0.41
C MET A 208 -21.79 12.17 -0.53
N ARG A 209 -21.87 11.08 -1.31
CA ARG A 209 -23.08 10.26 -1.48
C ARG A 209 -23.07 8.98 -0.64
N LEU A 210 -21.95 8.70 0.03
CA LEU A 210 -21.79 7.51 0.86
C LEU A 210 -22.26 7.73 2.31
N ASN A 211 -22.62 8.96 2.69
CA ASN A 211 -22.96 9.36 4.06
C ASN A 211 -21.90 8.88 5.08
N PRO A 212 -20.62 9.25 4.90
CA PRO A 212 -19.58 8.98 5.89
C PRO A 212 -19.91 9.63 7.23
#